data_AF-A0A1B3SKM5-F1
#
_entry.id   AF-A0A1B3SKM5-F1
#
_cell.length_a   1.000
_cell.length_b   1.000
_cell.length_c   1.000
_cell.angle_alpha   90.00
_cell.angle_beta   90.00
_cell.angle_gamma   90.00
#
_symmetry.space_group_name_H-M   'P 1'
#
loop_
_entity.id
_entity.type
_entity.pdbx_description
1 polymer ?
#
loop_
_entity_poly.entity_id
_entity_poly.type
_entity_poly.pdbx_seq_one_letter_code
_entity_poly.pdbx_strand_id
1 'polypeptide(L)'
;MEKKVGKITLFNLLKFNFRTLFFEKTFVIFTIITNIFSLVVALVFSLVSSGQMINELFDFYAIIFINVFIFLLIIRVLNFFFVRKIDDKTIFITLANQISRRKIFFVIYLTVIFTVFSSLFFSYGIFNFTYLALNKFVLKEYVLTKTTYFLIFTLAVAFCLINFIIFLIIFLGSQPTLVISTLLMSLSFIANIPMKLMQQQNNVIRLTVKTGIDNQTSGVLTTVKDIYDAIDLQKIVSKGKIKYKYLSKAINEFLTTPYSTDDSGNNLYMTKSSFDNNSIIKKRYQSFWDEKLGLIDKDDKKNLSITYNADDENSPSIPIPVIVKGENMKESWIGKKVIIKFTLESHFISMNQLSEKIESMSDSDETKNILNDFYNFTNELKTTFPNLKKEKSKLFNSFISFVDNSNVTNPNELETNYIQDVETKEKVRMTTNDLNSLFIKRMNDINLSNSTLALSNDSPYKDYIDDFINKNLDFELMFAARVFENYFINYTTNWLYATYNSGVPEVIVNDENFQKYQKSMNTLNYITYVNPFYGTWDFYTKYTGFYDDDVWFEVYSDSSIDMHKQENTFLPYTVYNLSLGNERQISQNTYENFFDPIYYIGALLIITFFLIITAGYRFCIISIN
;
A
#
# COMPACT_ATOMS: atom_id res chain seq x y z
N MET A 1 36.35 69.89 7.77
CA MET A 1 35.47 69.13 6.86
C MET A 1 35.06 67.85 7.57
N GLU A 2 33.94 67.88 8.29
CA GLU A 2 33.31 66.67 8.81
C GLU A 2 32.79 65.86 7.62
N LYS A 3 33.42 64.71 7.34
CA LYS A 3 32.82 63.70 6.47
C LYS A 3 31.52 63.28 7.14
N LYS A 4 30.36 63.68 6.59
CA LYS A 4 29.06 63.11 6.95
C LYS A 4 29.18 61.59 6.81
N VAL A 5 29.27 60.90 7.95
CA VAL A 5 29.19 59.45 8.02
C VAL A 5 27.81 59.08 7.50
N GLY A 6 27.74 58.44 6.33
CA GLY A 6 26.49 58.04 5.72
C GLY A 6 25.71 57.12 6.68
N LYS A 7 24.39 57.32 6.80
CA LYS A 7 23.52 56.45 7.59
C LYS A 7 23.75 54.99 7.17
N ILE A 8 24.17 54.14 8.10
CA ILE A 8 24.34 52.71 7.85
C ILE A 8 22.96 52.12 7.55
N THR A 9 22.77 51.62 6.33
CA THR A 9 21.54 50.96 5.90
C THR A 9 21.49 49.52 6.41
N LEU A 10 20.27 48.97 6.52
CA LEU A 10 20.05 47.57 6.91
C LEU A 10 20.78 46.57 5.98
N PHE A 11 20.80 46.86 4.69
CA PHE A 11 21.50 46.05 3.69
C PHE A 11 23.02 46.00 3.91
N ASN A 12 23.64 47.12 4.31
CA ASN A 12 25.07 47.16 4.60
C ASN A 12 25.42 46.28 5.82
N LEU A 13 24.54 46.22 6.83
CA LEU A 13 24.71 45.36 7.99
C LEU A 13 24.51 43.88 7.65
N LEU A 14 23.50 43.55 6.84
CA LEU A 14 23.31 42.19 6.34
C LEU A 14 24.54 41.71 5.58
N LYS A 15 25.04 42.51 4.64
CA LYS A 15 26.26 42.21 3.87
C LYS A 15 27.47 41.99 4.78
N PHE A 16 27.62 42.82 5.82
CA PHE A 16 28.68 42.67 6.81
C PHE A 16 28.57 41.35 7.58
N ASN A 17 27.38 41.00 8.07
CA ASN A 17 27.15 39.77 8.82
C ASN A 17 27.37 38.52 7.95
N PHE A 18 26.86 38.50 6.72
CA PHE A 18 27.13 37.40 5.78
C PHE A 18 28.61 37.23 5.52
N ARG A 19 29.31 38.32 5.18
CA ARG A 19 30.75 38.26 4.92
C ARG A 19 31.52 37.73 6.13
N THR A 20 31.16 38.18 7.33
CA THR A 20 31.76 37.73 8.58
C THR A 20 31.52 36.24 8.84
N LEU A 21 30.33 35.73 8.51
CA LEU A 21 29.98 34.32 8.64
C LEU A 21 30.77 33.44 7.66
N PHE A 22 30.88 33.85 6.39
CA PHE A 22 31.65 33.11 5.37
C PHE A 22 33.16 33.05 5.65
N PHE A 23 33.70 33.99 6.43
CA PHE A 23 35.09 33.92 6.89
C PHE A 23 35.29 32.92 8.05
N GLU A 24 34.22 32.45 8.68
CA GLU A 24 34.34 31.41 9.71
C GLU A 24 34.48 30.03 9.04
N LYS A 25 35.70 29.46 9.11
CA LYS A 25 36.03 28.17 8.48
C LYS A 25 35.07 27.04 8.89
N THR A 26 34.68 27.00 10.16
CA THR A 26 33.78 25.95 10.68
C THR A 26 32.40 26.01 10.04
N PHE A 27 31.84 27.21 9.83
CA PHE A 27 30.56 27.38 9.14
C PHE A 27 30.62 26.86 7.69
N VAL A 28 31.68 27.20 6.95
CA VAL A 28 31.89 26.73 5.58
C VAL A 28 31.98 25.21 5.53
N ILE A 29 32.74 24.59 6.44
CA ILE A 29 32.87 23.13 6.54
C ILE A 29 31.50 22.46 6.78
N PHE A 30 30.72 22.93 7.75
CA PHE A 30 29.38 22.36 8.04
C PHE A 30 28.42 22.49 6.86
N THR A 31 28.44 23.63 6.17
CA THR A 31 27.61 23.87 4.98
C THR A 31 28.01 22.93 3.85
N ILE A 32 29.31 22.74 3.60
CA ILE A 32 29.80 21.79 2.60
C ILE A 32 29.37 20.36 2.94
N ILE A 33 29.58 19.92 4.19
CA ILE A 33 29.21 18.56 4.64
C ILE A 33 27.71 18.30 4.46
N THR A 34 26.85 19.25 4.85
CA THR A 34 25.39 19.14 4.72
C THR A 34 24.96 18.92 3.27
N ASN A 35 25.59 19.64 2.34
CA ASN A 35 25.28 19.53 0.92
C ASN A 35 25.91 18.29 0.27
N ILE A 36 27.10 17.86 0.70
CA ILE A 36 27.71 16.59 0.28
C ILE A 36 26.81 15.41 0.68
N PHE A 37 26.24 15.43 1.90
CA PHE A 37 25.32 14.37 2.32
C PHE A 37 24.10 14.26 1.40
N SER A 38 23.50 15.40 1.03
CA SER A 38 22.38 15.45 0.08
C SER A 38 22.78 14.91 -1.30
N LEU A 39 23.99 15.23 -1.77
CA LEU A 39 24.53 14.70 -3.03
C LEU A 39 24.70 13.18 -2.99
N VAL A 40 25.33 12.64 -1.94
CA VAL A 40 25.58 11.20 -1.79
C VAL A 40 24.26 10.42 -1.76
N VAL A 41 23.27 10.90 -1.00
CA VAL A 41 21.96 10.26 -0.97
C VAL A 41 21.27 10.35 -2.32
N ALA A 42 21.33 11.49 -3.02
CA ALA A 42 20.74 11.60 -4.36
C ALA A 42 21.36 10.63 -5.37
N LEU A 43 22.68 10.40 -5.30
CA LEU A 43 23.35 9.39 -6.12
C LEU A 43 22.82 7.98 -5.81
N VAL A 44 22.78 7.59 -4.54
CA VAL A 44 22.26 6.26 -4.15
C VAL A 44 20.79 6.11 -4.54
N PHE A 45 19.97 7.12 -4.25
CA PHE A 45 18.54 7.15 -4.57
C PHE A 45 18.27 6.99 -6.07
N SER A 46 19.12 7.55 -6.93
CA SER A 46 18.98 7.41 -8.39
C SER A 46 19.26 6.01 -8.93
N LEU A 47 19.95 5.16 -8.17
CA LEU A 47 20.30 3.79 -8.56
C LEU A 47 19.22 2.76 -8.17
N VAL A 48 18.25 3.16 -7.35
CA VAL A 48 17.21 2.27 -6.82
C VAL A 48 16.03 2.22 -7.79
N SER A 49 15.54 1.00 -8.08
CA SER A 49 14.41 0.77 -8.99
C SER A 49 13.05 0.60 -8.29
N SER A 50 13.02 0.04 -7.07
CA SER A 50 11.80 -0.21 -6.30
C SER A 50 11.28 1.04 -5.59
N GLY A 51 9.97 1.31 -5.65
CA GLY A 51 9.32 2.42 -4.98
C GLY A 51 9.40 2.37 -3.45
N GLN A 52 9.31 1.18 -2.87
CA GLN A 52 9.44 0.93 -1.44
C GLN A 52 10.82 1.35 -0.94
N MET A 53 11.88 0.89 -1.60
CA MET A 53 13.25 1.27 -1.24
C MET A 53 13.50 2.76 -1.42
N ILE A 54 12.93 3.37 -2.47
CA ILE A 54 12.94 4.82 -2.68
C ILE A 54 12.27 5.53 -1.49
N ASN A 55 11.10 5.06 -1.05
CA ASN A 55 10.36 5.66 0.07
C ASN A 55 11.18 5.59 1.37
N GLU A 56 11.65 4.40 1.74
CA GLU A 56 12.41 4.14 2.95
C GLU A 56 13.72 4.93 3.02
N LEU A 57 14.51 4.93 1.93
CA LEU A 57 15.79 5.63 1.87
C LEU A 57 15.62 7.14 2.03
N PHE A 58 14.58 7.70 1.42
CA PHE A 58 14.30 9.14 1.56
C PHE A 58 13.83 9.50 2.97
N ASP A 59 13.03 8.66 3.61
CA ASP A 59 12.58 8.87 4.99
C ASP A 59 13.78 8.86 5.97
N PHE A 60 14.72 7.93 5.79
CA PHE A 60 15.98 7.94 6.53
C PHE A 60 16.82 9.19 6.28
N TYR A 61 16.91 9.62 5.02
CA TYR A 61 17.56 10.87 4.66
C TYR A 61 16.91 12.06 5.37
N ALA A 62 15.57 12.16 5.36
CA ALA A 62 14.85 13.25 6.00
C ALA A 62 15.13 13.32 7.51
N ILE A 63 15.09 12.17 8.20
CA ILE A 63 15.41 12.07 9.64
C ILE A 63 16.82 12.57 9.93
N ILE A 64 17.83 12.04 9.23
CA ILE A 64 19.24 12.37 9.48
C ILE A 64 19.51 13.83 9.10
N PHE A 65 18.98 14.27 7.96
CA PHE A 65 19.18 15.63 7.47
C PHE A 65 18.65 16.69 8.43
N ILE A 66 17.40 16.53 8.91
CA ILE A 66 16.78 17.48 9.82
C ILE A 66 17.42 17.40 11.21
N ASN A 67 17.46 16.21 11.81
CA ASN A 67 17.83 16.05 13.22
C ASN A 67 19.35 16.19 13.46
N VAL A 68 20.19 15.94 12.46
CA VAL A 68 21.65 16.03 12.59
C VAL A 68 22.18 17.26 11.87
N PHE A 69 22.10 17.31 10.54
CA PHE A 69 22.81 18.32 9.76
C PHE A 69 22.23 19.73 9.95
N ILE A 70 20.92 19.90 9.76
CA ILE A 70 20.25 21.20 9.91
C ILE A 70 20.26 21.66 11.36
N PHE A 71 20.05 20.75 12.30
CA PHE A 71 20.12 21.04 13.73
C PHE A 71 21.49 21.58 14.15
N LEU A 72 22.58 20.91 13.77
CA LEU A 72 23.95 21.33 14.07
C LEU A 72 24.30 22.66 13.38
N LEU A 73 23.87 22.85 12.13
CA LEU A 73 24.06 24.10 11.40
C LEU A 73 23.39 25.27 12.13
N ILE A 74 22.14 25.11 12.58
CA ILE A 74 21.40 26.13 13.33
C ILE A 74 22.12 26.50 14.62
N ILE A 75 22.48 25.49 15.44
CA ILE A 75 23.21 25.73 16.70
C ILE A 75 24.50 26.48 16.45
N ARG A 76 25.25 26.10 15.41
CA ARG A 76 26.55 26.70 15.12
C ARG A 76 26.41 28.18 14.73
N VAL A 77 25.51 28.49 13.81
CA VAL A 77 25.28 29.87 13.35
C VAL A 77 24.76 30.74 14.50
N LEU A 78 23.87 30.21 15.34
CA LEU A 78 23.33 30.93 16.49
C LEU A 78 24.39 31.18 17.57
N ASN A 79 25.19 30.18 17.92
CA ASN A 79 26.29 30.35 18.87
C ASN A 79 27.34 31.34 18.37
N PHE A 80 27.62 31.36 17.06
CA PHE A 80 28.53 32.33 16.48
C PHE A 80 28.04 33.77 16.71
N PHE A 81 26.78 34.07 16.37
CA PHE A 81 26.25 35.42 16.47
C PHE A 81 25.87 35.84 17.90
N PHE A 82 25.20 34.99 18.67
CA PHE A 82 24.63 35.37 19.98
C PHE A 82 25.54 35.08 21.17
N VAL A 83 26.56 34.25 21.01
CA VAL A 83 27.54 33.98 22.08
C VAL A 83 28.84 34.67 21.69
N ARG A 84 29.51 34.16 20.67
CA ARG A 84 30.89 34.56 20.34
C ARG A 84 31.01 36.02 19.92
N LYS A 85 30.07 36.54 19.13
CA LYS A 85 30.11 37.93 18.63
C LYS A 85 29.53 38.96 19.60
N ILE A 86 28.70 38.55 20.55
CA ILE A 86 28.25 39.42 21.64
C ILE A 86 29.34 39.53 22.70
N ASP A 87 30.02 38.42 23.00
CA ASP A 87 31.16 38.39 23.93
C ASP A 87 32.38 39.17 23.40
N ASP A 88 32.58 39.20 22.07
CA ASP A 88 33.56 40.04 21.39
C ASP A 88 33.07 41.51 21.36
N LYS A 89 33.19 42.17 22.53
CA LYS A 89 32.69 43.54 22.84
C LYS A 89 33.04 44.60 21.79
N THR A 90 34.08 44.37 20.98
CA THR A 90 34.61 45.30 19.97
C THR A 90 33.60 45.67 18.87
N ILE A 91 32.84 44.68 18.38
CA ILE A 91 31.86 44.88 17.30
C ILE A 91 30.57 45.50 17.84
N PHE A 92 30.16 45.09 19.05
CA PHE A 92 28.96 45.59 19.71
C PHE A 92 29.11 47.04 20.17
N ILE A 93 30.28 47.43 20.70
CA ILE A 93 30.57 48.83 21.10
C ILE A 93 30.56 49.76 19.88
N THR A 94 31.14 49.33 18.76
CA THR A 94 31.22 50.15 17.54
C THR A 94 29.86 50.29 16.84
N LEU A 95 29.03 49.24 16.86
CA LEU A 95 27.68 49.25 16.27
C LEU A 95 26.61 49.85 17.19
N ALA A 96 26.69 49.67 18.50
CA ALA A 96 25.72 50.21 19.47
C ALA A 96 25.75 51.75 19.54
N ASN A 97 26.90 52.37 19.25
CA ASN A 97 27.04 53.82 19.18
C ASN A 97 26.39 54.45 17.93
N GLN A 98 26.02 53.65 16.92
CA GLN A 98 25.50 54.16 15.63
C GLN A 98 24.13 53.59 15.26
N ILE A 99 23.70 52.47 15.86
CA ILE A 99 22.54 51.69 15.43
C ILE A 99 21.72 51.19 16.63
N SER A 100 20.40 51.31 16.55
CA SER A 100 19.48 50.81 17.58
C SER A 100 19.58 49.29 17.75
N ARG A 101 19.57 48.80 18.99
CA ARG A 101 19.70 47.38 19.36
C ARG A 101 18.64 46.48 18.71
N ARG A 102 17.40 46.95 18.58
CA ARG A 102 16.31 46.25 17.85
C ARG A 102 16.68 45.96 16.40
N LYS A 103 17.33 46.90 15.71
CA LYS A 103 17.79 46.71 14.33
C LYS A 103 18.93 45.70 14.27
N ILE A 104 19.86 45.69 15.23
CA ILE A 104 20.95 44.71 15.29
C ILE A 104 20.38 43.29 15.46
N PHE A 105 19.47 43.09 16.42
CA PHE A 105 18.79 41.82 16.64
C PHE A 105 18.09 41.33 15.36
N PHE A 106 17.27 42.20 14.75
CA PHE A 106 16.53 41.86 13.55
C PHE A 106 17.44 41.52 12.36
N VAL A 107 18.56 42.23 12.18
CA VAL A 107 19.53 41.93 11.13
C VAL A 107 20.20 40.57 11.38
N ILE A 108 20.67 40.30 12.60
CA ILE A 108 21.26 38.99 12.95
C ILE A 108 20.25 37.88 12.70
N TYR A 109 19.03 38.06 13.17
CA TYR A 109 17.93 37.12 12.97
C TYR A 109 17.67 36.81 11.49
N LEU A 110 17.57 37.85 10.65
CA LEU A 110 17.36 37.69 9.21
C LEU A 110 18.56 37.01 8.54
N THR A 111 19.79 37.33 8.95
CA THR A 111 20.99 36.64 8.47
C THR A 111 20.92 35.14 8.78
N VAL A 112 20.57 34.76 10.02
CA VAL A 112 20.46 33.36 10.42
C VAL A 112 19.42 32.62 9.56
N ILE A 113 18.21 33.18 9.44
CA ILE A 113 17.14 32.56 8.64
C ILE A 113 17.58 32.38 7.20
N PHE A 114 18.09 33.44 6.57
CA PHE A 114 18.47 33.38 5.16
C PHE A 114 19.60 32.39 4.91
N THR A 115 20.59 32.30 5.81
CA THR A 115 21.66 31.32 5.73
C THR A 115 21.13 29.89 5.78
N VAL A 116 20.29 29.57 6.78
CA VAL A 116 19.75 28.22 6.95
C VAL A 116 18.84 27.87 5.77
N PHE A 117 17.95 28.78 5.36
CA PHE A 117 17.03 28.55 4.25
C PHE A 117 17.78 28.40 2.92
N SER A 118 18.82 29.18 2.68
CA SER A 118 19.67 29.02 1.49
C SER A 118 20.36 27.65 1.47
N SER A 119 20.82 27.14 2.61
CA SER A 119 21.36 25.77 2.68
C SER A 119 20.29 24.73 2.35
N LEU A 120 19.05 24.90 2.83
CA LEU A 120 17.93 23.99 2.52
C LEU A 120 17.58 24.00 1.03
N PHE A 121 17.45 25.18 0.42
CA PHE A 121 17.19 25.31 -1.01
C PHE A 121 18.33 24.72 -1.85
N PHE A 122 19.58 24.90 -1.44
CA PHE A 122 20.72 24.35 -2.15
C PHE A 122 20.77 22.82 -2.06
N SER A 123 20.52 22.25 -0.88
CA SER A 123 20.39 20.79 -0.70
C SER A 123 19.24 20.20 -1.52
N TYR A 124 18.07 20.86 -1.54
CA TYR A 124 16.94 20.48 -2.40
C TYR A 124 17.30 20.53 -3.89
N GLY A 125 17.97 21.61 -4.33
CA GLY A 125 18.41 21.79 -5.71
C GLY A 125 19.40 20.72 -6.14
N ILE A 126 20.41 20.44 -5.31
CA ILE A 126 21.39 19.36 -5.54
C ILE A 126 20.66 18.02 -5.70
N PHE A 127 19.77 17.68 -4.77
CA PHE A 127 19.08 16.39 -4.78
C PHE A 127 18.29 16.18 -6.08
N ASN A 128 17.42 17.13 -6.42
CA ASN A 128 16.55 17.00 -7.60
C ASN A 128 17.35 17.09 -8.91
N PHE A 129 18.36 17.95 -8.98
CA PHE A 129 19.20 18.06 -10.18
C PHE A 129 20.01 16.78 -10.43
N THR A 130 20.62 16.21 -9.38
CA THR A 130 21.36 14.94 -9.50
C THR A 130 20.42 13.80 -9.90
N TYR A 131 19.23 13.72 -9.31
CA TYR A 131 18.22 12.74 -9.70
C TYR A 131 17.81 12.85 -11.16
N LEU A 132 17.53 14.07 -11.63
CA LEU A 132 17.20 14.37 -13.03
C LEU A 132 18.32 13.97 -14.00
N ALA A 133 19.56 14.34 -13.68
CA ALA A 133 20.71 14.06 -14.52
C ALA A 133 20.94 12.55 -14.71
N LEU A 134 20.71 11.75 -13.67
CA LEU A 134 20.93 10.30 -13.71
C LEU A 134 19.75 9.50 -14.29
N ASN A 135 18.53 10.04 -14.23
CA ASN A 135 17.31 9.43 -14.77
C ASN A 135 16.93 9.94 -16.16
N LYS A 136 17.91 10.31 -17.00
CA LYS A 136 17.69 10.78 -18.38
C LYS A 136 16.68 11.94 -18.50
N PHE A 137 16.65 12.83 -17.51
CA PHE A 137 15.72 13.95 -17.44
C PHE A 137 14.23 13.56 -17.37
N VAL A 138 13.92 12.32 -16.99
CA VAL A 138 12.55 11.90 -16.67
C VAL A 138 12.34 12.02 -15.17
N LEU A 139 11.42 12.90 -14.78
CA LEU A 139 11.09 13.13 -13.39
C LEU A 139 9.80 12.40 -13.03
N LYS A 140 9.89 11.43 -12.11
CA LYS A 140 8.72 10.77 -11.54
C LYS A 140 7.97 11.77 -10.64
N GLU A 141 6.67 11.93 -10.85
CA GLU A 141 5.80 12.85 -10.08
C GLU A 141 5.91 12.61 -8.56
N TYR A 142 5.97 11.34 -8.17
CA TYR A 142 6.16 10.94 -6.78
C TYR A 142 7.42 11.55 -6.14
N VAL A 143 8.56 11.53 -6.84
CA VAL A 143 9.83 12.04 -6.30
C VAL A 143 9.78 13.54 -6.07
N LEU A 144 9.22 14.30 -7.03
CA LEU A 144 9.07 15.75 -6.87
C LEU A 144 8.09 16.10 -5.75
N THR A 145 6.99 15.37 -5.66
CA THR A 145 6.00 15.56 -4.58
C THR A 145 6.67 15.34 -3.23
N LYS A 146 7.41 14.23 -3.07
CA LYS A 146 8.10 13.88 -1.84
C LYS A 146 9.18 14.89 -1.45
N THR A 147 10.02 15.34 -2.40
CA THR A 147 11.07 16.33 -2.14
C THR A 147 10.52 17.72 -1.84
N THR A 148 9.39 18.10 -2.46
CA THR A 148 8.75 19.40 -2.26
C THR A 148 8.09 19.50 -0.89
N TYR A 149 7.30 18.49 -0.48
CA TYR A 149 6.74 18.45 0.86
C TYR A 149 7.82 18.38 1.94
N PHE A 150 8.90 17.65 1.69
CA PHE A 150 10.07 17.66 2.56
C PHE A 150 10.68 19.06 2.71
N LEU A 151 10.83 19.82 1.63
CA LEU A 151 11.35 21.19 1.69
C LEU A 151 10.45 22.10 2.53
N ILE A 152 9.13 22.09 2.27
CA ILE A 152 8.15 22.90 3.01
C ILE A 152 8.17 22.56 4.49
N PHE A 153 8.14 21.26 4.81
CA PHE A 153 8.21 20.75 6.17
C PHE A 153 9.50 21.20 6.88
N THR A 154 10.65 21.03 6.21
CA THR A 154 11.96 21.37 6.79
C THR A 154 12.10 22.87 7.03
N LEU A 155 11.56 23.73 6.15
CA LEU A 155 11.54 25.18 6.35
C LEU A 155 10.74 25.56 7.60
N ALA A 156 9.56 24.95 7.80
CA ALA A 156 8.72 25.19 8.97
C ALA A 156 9.42 24.75 10.27
N VAL A 157 9.98 23.53 10.30
CA VAL A 157 10.69 23.02 11.48
C VAL A 157 11.95 23.83 11.78
N ALA A 158 12.74 24.17 10.76
CA ALA A 158 13.95 24.99 10.93
C ALA A 158 13.61 26.38 11.48
N PHE A 159 12.52 26.99 11.01
CA PHE A 159 12.04 28.26 11.54
C PHE A 159 11.67 28.16 13.03
N CYS A 160 10.89 27.16 13.43
CA CYS A 160 10.54 26.91 14.83
C CYS A 160 11.80 26.70 15.69
N LEU A 161 12.74 25.89 15.21
CA LEU A 161 13.96 25.56 15.92
C LEU A 161 14.90 26.75 16.11
N ILE A 162 15.11 27.58 15.07
CA ILE A 162 15.93 28.80 15.16
C ILE A 162 15.40 29.71 16.27
N ASN A 163 14.09 29.98 16.25
CA ASN A 163 13.44 30.85 17.22
C ASN A 163 13.50 30.29 18.65
N PHE A 164 13.29 28.98 18.81
CA PHE A 164 13.41 28.31 20.11
C PHE A 164 14.84 28.40 20.68
N ILE A 165 15.86 28.13 19.87
CA ILE A 165 17.25 28.21 20.33
C ILE A 165 17.66 29.65 20.64
N ILE A 166 17.26 30.65 19.84
CA ILE A 166 17.50 32.06 20.16
C ILE A 166 16.92 32.42 21.53
N PHE A 167 15.68 32.00 21.79
CA PHE A 167 15.04 32.19 23.09
C PHE A 167 15.85 31.57 24.23
N LEU A 168 16.27 30.30 24.10
CA LEU A 168 17.07 29.62 25.12
C LEU A 168 18.41 30.33 25.37
N ILE A 169 19.14 30.72 24.32
CA ILE A 169 20.44 31.42 24.47
C ILE A 169 20.27 32.71 25.26
N ILE A 170 19.22 33.50 24.96
CA ILE A 170 19.00 34.81 25.59
C ILE A 170 18.51 34.67 27.05
N PHE A 171 17.73 33.63 27.35
CA PHE A 171 17.14 33.46 28.69
C PHE A 171 18.01 32.66 29.66
N LEU A 172 18.63 31.57 29.18
CA LEU A 172 19.37 30.60 29.98
C LEU A 172 20.89 30.67 29.76
N GLY A 173 21.34 31.30 28.68
CA GLY A 173 22.74 31.30 28.27
C GLY A 173 23.14 30.09 27.42
N SER A 174 24.40 30.07 26.98
CA SER A 174 24.89 29.11 25.98
C SER A 174 25.00 27.67 26.50
N GLN A 175 25.48 27.48 27.73
CA GLN A 175 25.71 26.14 28.31
C GLN A 175 24.40 25.36 28.53
N PRO A 176 23.36 25.91 29.21
CA PRO A 176 22.10 25.19 29.35
C PRO A 176 21.41 24.94 28.00
N THR A 177 21.53 25.88 27.06
CA THR A 177 20.98 25.73 25.71
C THR A 177 21.59 24.53 24.99
N LEU A 178 22.92 24.33 25.11
CA LEU A 178 23.60 23.20 24.49
C LEU A 178 23.08 21.88 25.06
N VAL A 179 22.96 21.76 26.38
CA VAL A 179 22.42 20.57 27.05
C VAL A 179 20.99 20.25 26.60
N ILE A 180 20.10 21.26 26.61
CA ILE A 180 18.70 21.10 26.17
C ILE A 180 18.66 20.69 24.69
N SER A 181 19.51 21.30 23.85
CA SER A 181 19.53 21.00 22.42
C SER A 181 20.03 19.58 22.12
N THR A 182 21.02 19.08 22.87
CA THR A 182 21.48 17.69 22.76
C THR A 182 20.40 16.70 23.18
N LEU A 183 19.63 17.02 24.24
CA LEU A 183 18.52 16.18 24.70
C LEU A 183 17.36 16.19 23.68
N LEU A 184 17.09 17.33 23.06
CA LEU A 184 16.07 17.46 22.01
C LEU A 184 16.46 16.65 20.76
N MET A 185 17.73 16.67 20.38
CA MET A 185 18.27 15.84 19.28
C MET A 185 18.19 14.34 19.60
N SER A 186 18.40 13.89 20.83
CA SER A 186 18.28 12.46 21.17
C SER A 186 16.83 12.00 21.21
N LEU A 187 15.92 12.83 21.76
CA LEU A 187 14.50 12.51 21.80
C LEU A 187 13.88 12.43 20.41
N SER A 188 14.34 13.22 19.43
CA SER A 188 13.79 13.17 18.07
C SER A 188 13.95 11.81 17.39
N PHE A 189 14.93 10.99 17.78
CA PHE A 189 15.13 9.63 17.24
C PHE A 189 14.30 8.57 17.95
N ILE A 190 14.01 8.74 19.23
CA ILE A 190 13.38 7.70 20.08
C ILE A 190 11.87 7.93 20.23
N ALA A 191 11.39 9.15 19.98
CA ALA A 191 10.02 9.60 20.23
C ALA A 191 8.91 8.70 19.67
N ASN A 192 9.17 7.97 18.58
CA ASN A 192 8.16 7.17 17.87
C ASN A 192 8.15 5.68 18.24
N ILE A 193 9.19 5.17 18.91
CA ILE A 193 9.28 3.74 19.27
C ILE A 193 8.15 3.30 20.22
N PRO A 194 7.86 4.02 21.32
CA PRO A 194 6.80 3.60 22.25
C PRO A 194 5.42 3.48 21.56
N MET A 195 5.17 4.39 20.62
CA MET A 195 3.94 4.43 19.83
C MET A 195 3.78 3.17 18.96
N LYS A 196 4.82 2.80 18.21
CA LYS A 196 4.77 1.61 17.35
C LYS A 196 4.60 0.32 18.15
N LEU A 197 5.22 0.22 19.32
CA LEU A 197 5.04 -0.92 20.21
C LEU A 197 3.59 -1.05 20.68
N MET A 198 2.93 0.06 21.02
CA MET A 198 1.51 0.05 21.40
C MET A 198 0.59 -0.31 20.22
N GLN A 199 0.88 0.20 19.02
CA GLN A 199 0.13 -0.18 17.81
C GLN A 199 0.26 -1.69 17.51
N GLN A 200 1.47 -2.24 17.59
CA GLN A 200 1.70 -3.68 17.42
C GLN A 200 0.93 -4.51 18.46
N GLN A 201 0.85 -4.04 19.70
CA GLN A 201 0.03 -4.66 20.74
C GLN A 201 -1.48 -4.57 20.42
N ASN A 202 -1.94 -3.48 19.83
CA ASN A 202 -3.35 -3.34 19.43
C ASN A 202 -3.73 -4.25 18.27
N ASN A 203 -2.82 -4.44 17.31
CA ASN A 203 -3.05 -5.25 16.11
C ASN A 203 -3.38 -6.72 16.42
N VAL A 204 -2.88 -7.26 17.54
CA VAL A 204 -3.15 -8.65 17.96
C VAL A 204 -4.44 -8.81 18.78
N ILE A 205 -5.09 -7.72 19.18
CA ILE A 205 -6.37 -7.78 19.91
C ILE A 205 -7.45 -8.35 18.99
N ARG A 206 -8.24 -9.29 19.49
CA ARG A 206 -9.38 -9.87 18.77
C ARG A 206 -10.67 -9.24 19.28
N LEU A 207 -11.47 -8.72 18.38
CA LEU A 207 -12.80 -8.19 18.66
C LEU A 207 -13.85 -9.21 18.27
N THR A 208 -14.86 -9.35 19.11
CA THR A 208 -16.03 -10.18 18.81
C THR A 208 -17.07 -9.33 18.07
N VAL A 209 -17.35 -9.68 16.82
CA VAL A 209 -18.35 -9.05 15.97
C VAL A 209 -19.51 -10.04 15.77
N LYS A 210 -20.72 -9.69 16.17
CA LYS A 210 -21.89 -10.59 16.03
C LYS A 210 -22.42 -10.59 14.61
N THR A 211 -22.00 -11.44 13.68
CA THR A 211 -22.60 -11.36 12.33
C THR A 211 -24.01 -11.96 12.32
N GLY A 212 -24.99 -11.30 11.70
CA GLY A 212 -26.30 -11.89 11.40
C GLY A 212 -26.50 -12.20 9.92
N ILE A 213 -25.39 -12.37 9.19
CA ILE A 213 -25.38 -12.56 7.73
C ILE A 213 -25.78 -13.99 7.34
N ASP A 214 -25.82 -14.95 8.28
CA ASP A 214 -26.06 -16.38 8.00
C ASP A 214 -27.10 -17.05 8.94
N ASN A 215 -28.18 -16.37 9.37
CA ASN A 215 -29.23 -16.92 10.27
C ASN A 215 -28.72 -17.54 11.61
N GLN A 216 -27.42 -17.48 11.87
CA GLN A 216 -26.76 -17.88 13.11
C GLN A 216 -26.12 -16.63 13.70
N THR A 217 -26.59 -16.21 14.87
CA THR A 217 -25.94 -15.20 15.70
C THR A 217 -24.66 -15.76 16.30
N SER A 218 -23.65 -15.99 15.47
CA SER A 218 -22.34 -16.48 15.89
C SER A 218 -21.38 -15.29 15.93
N GLY A 219 -20.72 -15.08 17.07
CA GLY A 219 -19.67 -14.07 17.18
C GLY A 219 -18.48 -14.48 16.30
N VAL A 220 -18.21 -13.69 15.26
CA VAL A 220 -16.98 -13.80 14.46
C VAL A 220 -15.88 -13.07 15.22
N LEU A 221 -14.78 -13.78 15.49
CA LEU A 221 -13.58 -13.19 16.07
C LEU A 221 -12.73 -12.62 14.93
N THR A 222 -12.61 -11.30 14.88
CA THR A 222 -11.78 -10.59 13.90
C THR A 222 -10.68 -9.84 14.62
N THR A 223 -9.45 -9.87 14.12
CA THR A 223 -8.38 -9.08 14.74
C THR A 223 -8.57 -7.60 14.42
N VAL A 224 -8.13 -6.72 15.32
CA VAL A 224 -8.11 -5.28 15.08
C VAL A 224 -7.30 -4.94 13.82
N LYS A 225 -6.21 -5.69 13.56
CA LYS A 225 -5.42 -5.55 12.33
C LYS A 225 -6.28 -5.81 11.08
N ASP A 226 -7.01 -6.92 11.03
CA ASP A 226 -7.82 -7.27 9.86
C ASP A 226 -8.90 -6.21 9.57
N ILE A 227 -9.42 -5.57 10.61
CA ILE A 227 -10.38 -4.45 10.49
C ILE A 227 -9.69 -3.20 9.91
N TYR A 228 -8.53 -2.83 10.43
CA TYR A 228 -7.75 -1.70 9.91
C TYR A 228 -7.35 -1.93 8.46
N ASP A 229 -6.75 -3.09 8.15
CA ASP A 229 -6.33 -3.41 6.78
C ASP A 229 -7.55 -3.40 5.84
N ALA A 230 -8.69 -3.92 6.26
CA ALA A 230 -9.91 -3.89 5.45
C ALA A 230 -10.40 -2.46 5.17
N ILE A 231 -10.44 -1.58 6.17
CA ILE A 231 -10.86 -0.18 6.03
C ILE A 231 -9.84 0.62 5.20
N ASP A 232 -8.54 0.39 5.42
CA ASP A 232 -7.47 1.06 4.70
C ASP A 232 -7.46 0.64 3.22
N LEU A 233 -7.72 -0.64 2.91
CA LEU A 233 -7.89 -1.08 1.52
C LEU A 233 -9.03 -0.31 0.85
N GLN A 234 -10.19 -0.19 1.50
CA GLN A 234 -11.32 0.55 0.94
C GLN A 234 -10.99 2.02 0.66
N LYS A 235 -10.27 2.67 1.58
CA LYS A 235 -9.81 4.06 1.42
C LYS A 235 -8.81 4.20 0.27
N ILE A 236 -7.86 3.28 0.15
CA ILE A 236 -6.80 3.32 -0.86
C ILE A 236 -7.38 3.03 -2.25
N VAL A 237 -8.22 2.00 -2.37
CA VAL A 237 -8.88 1.60 -3.63
C VAL A 237 -9.83 2.70 -4.12
N SER A 238 -10.65 3.27 -3.24
CA SER A 238 -11.58 4.35 -3.61
C SER A 238 -10.86 5.62 -4.10
N LYS A 239 -9.65 5.89 -3.59
CA LYS A 239 -8.79 6.99 -4.03
C LYS A 239 -7.89 6.65 -5.22
N GLY A 240 -7.90 5.41 -5.71
CA GLY A 240 -7.06 4.94 -6.81
C GLY A 240 -5.57 4.89 -6.47
N LYS A 241 -5.21 4.74 -5.18
CA LYS A 241 -3.83 4.71 -4.66
C LYS A 241 -3.27 3.30 -4.53
N ILE A 242 -3.61 2.44 -5.48
CA ILE A 242 -3.23 1.03 -5.50
C ILE A 242 -2.79 0.68 -6.92
N LYS A 243 -1.89 -0.29 -7.06
CA LYS A 243 -1.55 -0.84 -8.37
C LYS A 243 -2.82 -1.37 -9.08
N TYR A 244 -2.84 -1.26 -10.41
CA TYR A 244 -4.01 -1.60 -11.24
C TYR A 244 -5.28 -0.88 -10.78
N LYS A 245 -5.18 0.44 -10.63
CA LYS A 245 -6.19 1.26 -9.94
C LYS A 245 -7.62 1.06 -10.45
N TYR A 246 -7.82 0.90 -11.76
CA TYR A 246 -9.15 0.81 -12.34
C TYR A 246 -9.75 -0.57 -12.12
N LEU A 247 -8.97 -1.63 -12.33
CA LEU A 247 -9.41 -2.99 -12.08
C LEU A 247 -9.66 -3.26 -10.58
N SER A 248 -8.75 -2.80 -9.73
CA SER A 248 -8.87 -2.88 -8.27
C SER A 248 -10.13 -2.20 -7.76
N LYS A 249 -10.44 -1.00 -8.28
CA LYS A 249 -11.67 -0.30 -7.96
C LYS A 249 -12.91 -1.06 -8.45
N ALA A 250 -12.89 -1.53 -9.70
CA ALA A 250 -14.03 -2.20 -10.30
C ALA A 250 -14.42 -3.50 -9.59
N ILE A 251 -13.45 -4.34 -9.19
CA ILE A 251 -13.75 -5.57 -8.45
C ILE A 251 -14.20 -5.27 -7.02
N ASN A 252 -13.59 -4.28 -6.38
CA ASN A 252 -13.89 -3.95 -4.99
C ASN A 252 -15.31 -3.41 -4.86
N GLU A 253 -15.73 -2.52 -5.76
CA GLU A 253 -17.11 -2.05 -5.84
C GLU A 253 -18.08 -3.19 -6.11
N PHE A 254 -17.72 -4.11 -7.01
CA PHE A 254 -18.56 -5.27 -7.33
C PHE A 254 -18.76 -6.21 -6.13
N LEU A 255 -17.70 -6.50 -5.35
CA LEU A 255 -17.77 -7.38 -4.18
C LEU A 255 -18.44 -6.73 -2.96
N THR A 256 -18.42 -5.40 -2.88
CA THR A 256 -19.03 -4.64 -1.78
C THR A 256 -20.49 -4.24 -2.04
N THR A 257 -20.97 -4.41 -3.26
CA THR A 257 -22.37 -4.17 -3.64
C THR A 257 -23.22 -5.41 -3.37
N PRO A 258 -24.44 -5.26 -2.80
CA PRO A 258 -25.31 -6.41 -2.60
C PRO A 258 -25.74 -7.02 -3.93
N TYR A 259 -25.72 -8.35 -4.01
CA TYR A 259 -26.01 -9.07 -5.25
C TYR A 259 -27.49 -9.48 -5.37
N SER A 260 -28.19 -9.57 -4.25
CA SER A 260 -29.63 -9.81 -4.17
C SER A 260 -30.20 -9.33 -2.84
N THR A 261 -31.51 -9.40 -2.70
CA THR A 261 -32.23 -9.17 -1.44
C THR A 261 -32.95 -10.46 -1.06
N ASP A 262 -32.92 -10.84 0.21
CA ASP A 262 -33.67 -12.00 0.70
C ASP A 262 -35.17 -11.69 0.82
N ASP A 263 -35.98 -12.72 1.10
CA ASP A 263 -37.44 -12.59 1.25
C ASP A 263 -37.85 -11.68 2.42
N SER A 264 -36.91 -11.40 3.35
CA SER A 264 -37.09 -10.51 4.49
C SER A 264 -36.65 -9.06 4.21
N GLY A 265 -36.20 -8.76 3.00
CA GLY A 265 -35.74 -7.43 2.60
C GLY A 265 -34.28 -7.13 2.98
N ASN A 266 -33.50 -8.12 3.43
CA ASN A 266 -32.09 -7.94 3.76
C ASN A 266 -31.22 -8.08 2.52
N ASN A 267 -30.21 -7.23 2.43
CA ASN A 267 -29.23 -7.27 1.35
C ASN A 267 -28.27 -8.46 1.54
N LEU A 268 -28.11 -9.25 0.50
CA LEU A 268 -27.19 -10.38 0.44
C LEU A 268 -25.88 -9.94 -0.23
N TYR A 269 -24.77 -10.23 0.43
CA TYR A 269 -23.42 -9.85 0.00
C TYR A 269 -22.56 -11.07 -0.30
N MET A 270 -21.57 -10.90 -1.18
CA MET A 270 -20.60 -11.96 -1.46
C MET A 270 -19.57 -12.00 -0.33
N THR A 271 -19.60 -13.07 0.47
CA THR A 271 -18.69 -13.27 1.60
C THR A 271 -17.72 -14.41 1.31
N LYS A 272 -16.60 -14.46 2.03
CA LYS A 272 -15.63 -15.55 1.90
C LYS A 272 -16.24 -16.95 2.12
N SER A 273 -17.20 -17.09 3.05
CA SER A 273 -17.88 -18.36 3.34
C SER A 273 -18.74 -18.85 2.18
N SER A 274 -19.32 -17.93 1.40
CA SER A 274 -20.24 -18.22 0.31
C SER A 274 -19.58 -18.14 -1.07
N PHE A 275 -18.33 -17.71 -1.15
CA PHE A 275 -17.66 -17.34 -2.40
C PHE A 275 -17.49 -18.48 -3.42
N ASP A 276 -17.40 -19.70 -2.91
CA ASP A 276 -17.25 -20.93 -3.70
C ASP A 276 -18.59 -21.63 -3.98
N ASN A 277 -19.72 -21.03 -3.58
CA ASN A 277 -21.04 -21.55 -3.93
C ASN A 277 -21.31 -21.38 -5.43
N ASN A 278 -21.87 -22.41 -6.07
CA ASN A 278 -22.13 -22.41 -7.53
C ASN A 278 -22.98 -21.22 -8.00
N SER A 279 -23.97 -20.78 -7.22
CA SER A 279 -24.79 -19.62 -7.54
C SER A 279 -23.98 -18.32 -7.58
N ILE A 280 -23.09 -18.13 -6.61
CA ILE A 280 -22.21 -16.96 -6.53
C ILE A 280 -21.14 -17.02 -7.61
N ILE A 281 -20.52 -18.18 -7.85
CA ILE A 281 -19.57 -18.37 -8.96
C ILE A 281 -20.22 -17.97 -10.29
N LYS A 282 -21.43 -18.46 -10.56
CA LYS A 282 -22.18 -18.14 -11.79
C LYS A 282 -22.47 -16.64 -11.88
N LYS A 283 -22.86 -15.99 -10.78
CA LYS A 283 -23.09 -14.54 -10.76
C LYS A 283 -21.84 -13.73 -11.07
N ARG A 284 -20.69 -14.11 -10.51
CA ARG A 284 -19.40 -13.45 -10.77
C ARG A 284 -18.96 -13.63 -12.23
N TYR A 285 -19.11 -14.84 -12.74
CA TYR A 285 -18.83 -15.17 -14.14
C TYR A 285 -19.68 -14.32 -15.11
N GLN A 286 -21.00 -14.31 -14.91
CA GLN A 286 -21.94 -13.66 -15.81
C GLN A 286 -21.96 -12.14 -15.66
N SER A 287 -22.02 -11.60 -14.45
CA SER A 287 -22.24 -10.16 -14.28
C SER A 287 -20.95 -9.33 -14.28
N PHE A 288 -19.82 -9.87 -13.82
CA PHE A 288 -18.56 -9.12 -13.80
C PHE A 288 -17.68 -9.45 -14.99
N TRP A 289 -17.28 -10.70 -15.14
CA TRP A 289 -16.31 -11.09 -16.18
C TRP A 289 -16.91 -11.05 -17.60
N ASP A 290 -18.20 -11.34 -17.73
CA ASP A 290 -18.93 -11.35 -19.00
C ASP A 290 -19.68 -10.04 -19.29
N GLU A 291 -20.76 -9.70 -18.58
CA GLU A 291 -21.57 -8.52 -18.89
C GLU A 291 -20.80 -7.18 -18.79
N LYS A 292 -19.96 -7.02 -17.77
CA LYS A 292 -19.21 -5.77 -17.53
C LYS A 292 -17.92 -5.67 -18.35
N LEU A 293 -17.17 -6.76 -18.50
CA LEU A 293 -15.84 -6.75 -19.16
C LEU A 293 -15.81 -7.46 -20.53
N GLY A 294 -16.79 -8.32 -20.81
CA GLY A 294 -16.91 -9.12 -22.02
C GLY A 294 -15.70 -10.03 -22.28
N LEU A 295 -15.16 -10.64 -21.23
CA LEU A 295 -13.98 -11.51 -21.31
C LEU A 295 -14.36 -12.97 -21.58
N ILE A 296 -15.65 -13.26 -21.74
CA ILE A 296 -16.17 -14.61 -21.95
C ILE A 296 -16.62 -14.76 -23.41
N ASP A 297 -16.07 -15.78 -24.06
CA ASP A 297 -16.54 -16.25 -25.36
C ASP A 297 -17.66 -17.28 -25.14
N LYS A 298 -18.82 -17.02 -25.73
CA LYS A 298 -19.99 -17.91 -25.72
C LYS A 298 -20.29 -18.48 -27.10
N ASP A 299 -19.69 -17.92 -28.14
CA ASP A 299 -19.95 -18.29 -29.53
C ASP A 299 -19.03 -19.46 -29.93
N ASP A 300 -17.80 -19.51 -29.40
CA ASP A 300 -16.87 -20.62 -29.60
C ASP A 300 -17.05 -21.75 -28.57
N LYS A 301 -17.98 -22.67 -28.83
CA LYS A 301 -18.12 -23.88 -28.01
C LYS A 301 -16.93 -24.82 -28.21
N LYS A 302 -16.01 -24.82 -27.24
CA LYS A 302 -14.81 -25.67 -27.27
C LYS A 302 -15.14 -27.14 -27.02
N ASN A 303 -15.21 -27.93 -28.09
CA ASN A 303 -15.34 -29.38 -28.04
C ASN A 303 -13.98 -30.03 -27.77
N LEU A 304 -13.85 -30.74 -26.66
CA LEU A 304 -12.60 -31.35 -26.20
C LEU A 304 -12.75 -32.85 -26.00
N SER A 305 -11.72 -33.59 -26.40
CA SER A 305 -11.63 -35.03 -26.18
C SER A 305 -10.24 -35.42 -25.70
N ILE A 306 -10.18 -36.22 -24.63
CA ILE A 306 -8.94 -36.85 -24.16
C ILE A 306 -8.91 -38.26 -24.74
N THR A 307 -8.13 -38.42 -25.81
CA THR A 307 -7.94 -39.70 -26.50
C THR A 307 -6.54 -39.77 -27.09
N TYR A 308 -5.69 -40.67 -26.61
CA TYR A 308 -4.32 -40.77 -27.08
C TYR A 308 -4.31 -41.23 -28.55
N ASN A 309 -3.83 -40.39 -29.46
CA ASN A 309 -3.58 -40.80 -30.85
C ASN A 309 -2.07 -40.96 -31.01
N ALA A 310 -1.60 -42.18 -31.27
CA ALA A 310 -0.20 -42.43 -31.58
C ALA A 310 0.11 -41.87 -32.99
N ASP A 311 0.83 -40.74 -33.06
CA ASP A 311 1.61 -40.15 -34.17
C ASP A 311 1.12 -40.25 -35.64
N ASP A 312 -0.14 -40.61 -35.89
CA ASP A 312 -0.72 -40.70 -37.23
C ASP A 312 -2.20 -40.32 -37.18
N GLU A 313 -2.66 -39.46 -38.09
CA GLU A 313 -4.06 -38.98 -38.17
C GLU A 313 -5.08 -40.13 -38.38
N ASN A 314 -4.60 -41.32 -38.74
CA ASN A 314 -5.39 -42.54 -38.93
C ASN A 314 -5.21 -43.60 -37.81
N SER A 315 -4.45 -43.32 -36.76
CA SER A 315 -4.29 -44.25 -35.63
C SER A 315 -5.56 -44.30 -34.77
N PRO A 316 -6.07 -45.51 -34.42
CA PRO A 316 -7.23 -45.63 -33.55
C PRO A 316 -6.93 -45.04 -32.18
N SER A 317 -7.84 -44.20 -31.70
CA SER A 317 -7.79 -43.60 -30.37
C SER A 317 -7.47 -44.64 -29.29
N ILE A 318 -6.30 -44.54 -28.67
CA ILE A 318 -5.84 -45.42 -27.61
C ILE A 318 -6.42 -44.89 -26.29
N PRO A 319 -7.25 -45.68 -25.61
CA PRO A 319 -7.92 -45.25 -24.39
C PRO A 319 -7.01 -45.35 -23.16
N ILE A 320 -7.24 -44.50 -22.17
CA ILE A 320 -6.34 -44.33 -21.01
C ILE A 320 -6.90 -45.08 -19.79
N PRO A 321 -6.10 -45.85 -19.04
CA PRO A 321 -6.58 -46.56 -17.85
C PRO A 321 -7.01 -45.59 -16.73
N VAL A 322 -8.13 -45.88 -16.07
CA VAL A 322 -8.59 -45.19 -14.86
C VAL A 322 -7.87 -45.74 -13.63
N ILE A 323 -7.28 -44.86 -12.82
CA ILE A 323 -6.68 -45.20 -11.52
C ILE A 323 -7.65 -44.94 -10.37
N VAL A 324 -8.46 -43.88 -10.46
CA VAL A 324 -9.47 -43.52 -9.45
C VAL A 324 -10.79 -43.26 -10.16
N LYS A 325 -11.86 -43.91 -9.70
CA LYS A 325 -13.18 -43.90 -10.35
C LYS A 325 -13.86 -42.53 -10.20
N GLY A 326 -14.48 -42.09 -11.30
CA GLY A 326 -15.44 -40.99 -11.44
C GLY A 326 -16.52 -40.96 -10.36
N GLU A 327 -17.10 -39.78 -10.09
CA GLU A 327 -18.26 -39.64 -9.18
C GLU A 327 -19.43 -40.56 -9.60
N ASN A 328 -19.68 -40.62 -10.92
CA ASN A 328 -20.73 -41.44 -11.53
C ASN A 328 -20.25 -42.83 -12.00
N MET A 329 -19.02 -43.25 -11.64
CA MET A 329 -18.45 -44.53 -12.07
C MET A 329 -18.63 -45.65 -11.03
N LYS A 330 -18.83 -46.87 -11.54
CA LYS A 330 -18.80 -48.11 -10.75
C LYS A 330 -17.35 -48.47 -10.41
N GLU A 331 -17.14 -49.19 -9.29
CA GLU A 331 -15.80 -49.64 -8.86
C GLU A 331 -15.07 -50.47 -9.93
N SER A 332 -15.83 -51.20 -10.75
CA SER A 332 -15.32 -52.02 -11.86
C SER A 332 -14.67 -51.23 -12.99
N TRP A 333 -14.69 -49.90 -12.95
CA TRP A 333 -14.03 -49.03 -13.94
C TRP A 333 -12.54 -48.82 -13.65
N ILE A 334 -12.07 -49.12 -12.44
CA ILE A 334 -10.63 -49.04 -12.11
C ILE A 334 -9.86 -50.04 -12.97
N GLY A 335 -8.80 -49.58 -13.62
CA GLY A 335 -7.98 -50.35 -14.57
C GLY A 335 -8.55 -50.42 -15.99
N LYS A 336 -9.82 -50.03 -16.20
CA LYS A 336 -10.42 -49.98 -17.54
C LYS A 336 -9.94 -48.78 -18.32
N LYS A 337 -9.85 -48.94 -19.63
CA LYS A 337 -9.45 -47.87 -20.54
C LYS A 337 -10.66 -47.05 -20.97
N VAL A 338 -10.56 -45.73 -20.85
CA VAL A 338 -11.67 -44.82 -21.13
C VAL A 338 -11.36 -43.79 -22.23
N ILE A 339 -12.43 -43.30 -22.85
CA ILE A 339 -12.46 -42.12 -23.72
C ILE A 339 -13.26 -41.04 -23.00
N ILE A 340 -12.70 -39.84 -22.89
CA ILE A 340 -13.35 -38.70 -22.25
C ILE A 340 -13.67 -37.66 -23.33
N LYS A 341 -14.94 -37.25 -23.44
CA LYS A 341 -15.36 -36.15 -24.31
C LYS A 341 -16.21 -35.15 -23.54
N PHE A 342 -15.88 -33.87 -23.63
CA PHE A 342 -16.63 -32.79 -23.00
C PHE A 342 -16.62 -31.53 -23.85
N THR A 343 -17.67 -30.73 -23.72
CA THR A 343 -17.85 -29.46 -24.40
C THR A 343 -18.08 -28.39 -23.37
N LEU A 344 -17.21 -27.38 -23.37
CA LEU A 344 -17.38 -26.21 -22.52
C LEU A 344 -18.49 -25.33 -23.11
N GLU A 345 -19.40 -24.87 -22.25
CA GLU A 345 -20.49 -23.97 -22.66
C GLU A 345 -19.95 -22.60 -23.10
N SER A 346 -18.94 -22.13 -22.37
CA SER A 346 -18.26 -20.86 -22.60
C SER A 346 -16.87 -20.91 -21.96
N HIS A 347 -15.97 -20.03 -22.38
CA HIS A 347 -14.63 -19.93 -21.79
C HIS A 347 -14.12 -18.49 -21.82
N PHE A 348 -13.08 -18.21 -21.05
CA PHE A 348 -12.39 -16.93 -21.17
C PHE A 348 -11.71 -16.80 -22.54
N ILE A 349 -11.71 -15.61 -23.12
CA ILE A 349 -10.95 -15.31 -24.34
C ILE A 349 -9.44 -15.51 -24.12
N SER A 350 -8.69 -15.64 -25.21
CA SER A 350 -7.22 -15.69 -25.17
C SER A 350 -6.60 -14.33 -24.91
N MET A 351 -5.33 -14.31 -24.51
CA MET A 351 -4.57 -13.05 -24.34
C MET A 351 -4.47 -12.21 -25.63
N ASN A 352 -4.42 -12.86 -26.79
CA ASN A 352 -4.37 -12.16 -28.08
C ASN A 352 -5.72 -11.49 -28.38
N GLN A 353 -6.83 -12.21 -28.18
CA GLN A 353 -8.17 -11.65 -28.31
C GLN A 353 -8.40 -10.49 -27.33
N LEU A 354 -7.84 -10.56 -26.12
CA LEU A 354 -7.88 -9.45 -25.16
C LEU A 354 -7.11 -8.22 -25.70
N SER A 355 -5.93 -8.39 -26.29
CA SER A 355 -5.17 -7.25 -26.83
C SER A 355 -5.90 -6.59 -28.00
N GLU A 356 -6.43 -7.39 -28.94
CA GLU A 356 -7.25 -6.90 -30.06
C GLU A 356 -8.50 -6.15 -29.58
N LYS A 357 -9.14 -6.66 -28.51
CA LYS A 357 -10.28 -6.00 -27.87
C LYS A 357 -9.90 -4.64 -27.26
N ILE A 358 -8.75 -4.55 -26.60
CA ILE A 358 -8.26 -3.28 -26.02
C ILE A 358 -7.92 -2.27 -27.12
N GLU A 359 -7.29 -2.72 -28.21
CA GLU A 359 -6.88 -1.87 -29.33
C GLU A 359 -8.09 -1.31 -30.11
N SER A 360 -9.17 -2.08 -30.22
CA SER A 360 -10.40 -1.66 -30.91
C SER A 360 -11.29 -0.70 -30.10
N MET A 361 -11.03 -0.53 -28.80
CA MET A 361 -11.81 0.36 -27.92
C MET A 361 -11.37 1.82 -28.01
N SER A 362 -12.33 2.74 -27.90
CA SER A 362 -12.07 4.18 -27.78
C SER A 362 -11.38 4.52 -26.46
N ASP A 363 -10.50 5.52 -26.47
CA ASP A 363 -9.78 5.99 -25.27
C ASP A 363 -10.70 6.56 -24.18
N SER A 364 -11.93 6.94 -24.54
CA SER A 364 -12.95 7.44 -23.60
C SER A 364 -13.69 6.34 -22.83
N ASP A 365 -13.52 5.08 -23.21
CA ASP A 365 -14.21 3.96 -22.56
C ASP A 365 -13.51 3.60 -21.23
N GLU A 366 -14.21 3.73 -20.10
CA GLU A 366 -13.70 3.36 -18.78
C GLU A 366 -13.30 1.87 -18.73
N THR A 367 -14.00 1.03 -19.49
CA THR A 367 -13.74 -0.41 -19.60
C THR A 367 -12.35 -0.68 -20.19
N LYS A 368 -11.88 0.16 -21.12
CA LYS A 368 -10.56 0.01 -21.74
C LYS A 368 -9.45 0.07 -20.70
N ASN A 369 -9.57 0.99 -19.74
CA ASN A 369 -8.59 1.14 -18.66
C ASN A 369 -8.60 -0.09 -17.73
N ILE A 370 -9.78 -0.64 -17.42
CA ILE A 370 -9.92 -1.85 -16.60
C ILE A 370 -9.29 -3.06 -17.31
N LEU A 371 -9.54 -3.22 -18.61
CA LEU A 371 -8.99 -4.31 -19.40
C LEU A 371 -7.48 -4.19 -19.58
N ASN A 372 -6.96 -2.98 -19.75
CA ASN A 372 -5.51 -2.74 -19.80
C ASN A 372 -4.83 -3.09 -18.47
N ASP A 373 -5.43 -2.71 -17.34
CA ASP A 373 -4.98 -3.12 -16.02
C ASP A 373 -4.98 -4.67 -15.87
N PHE A 374 -6.04 -5.34 -16.33
CA PHE A 374 -6.15 -6.80 -16.29
C PHE A 374 -5.14 -7.51 -17.19
N TYR A 375 -4.88 -6.98 -18.38
CA TYR A 375 -3.85 -7.47 -19.29
C TYR A 375 -2.45 -7.37 -18.65
N ASN A 376 -2.12 -6.21 -18.07
CA ASN A 376 -0.84 -5.99 -17.39
C ASN A 376 -0.67 -6.87 -16.16
N PHE A 377 -1.74 -7.05 -15.37
CA PHE A 377 -1.75 -7.96 -14.23
C PHE A 377 -1.52 -9.42 -14.65
N THR A 378 -2.18 -9.86 -15.71
CA THR A 378 -2.04 -11.24 -16.22
C THR A 378 -0.61 -11.49 -16.69
N ASN A 379 -0.01 -10.54 -17.42
CA ASN A 379 1.38 -10.64 -17.86
C ASN A 379 2.35 -10.68 -16.68
N GLU A 380 2.13 -9.84 -15.67
CA GLU A 380 2.95 -9.86 -14.45
C GLU A 380 2.88 -11.23 -13.77
N LEU A 381 1.69 -11.79 -13.57
CA LEU A 381 1.52 -13.13 -12.99
C LEU A 381 2.29 -14.21 -13.75
N LYS A 382 2.29 -14.17 -15.09
CA LYS A 382 3.07 -15.11 -15.90
C LYS A 382 4.58 -14.94 -15.73
N THR A 383 5.05 -13.70 -15.61
CA THR A 383 6.48 -13.44 -15.37
C THR A 383 6.92 -13.91 -13.99
N THR A 384 6.06 -13.76 -12.97
CA THR A 384 6.36 -14.22 -11.61
C THR A 384 6.20 -15.73 -11.46
N PHE A 385 5.23 -16.33 -12.13
CA PHE A 385 4.95 -17.77 -12.11
C PHE A 385 5.10 -18.37 -13.52
N PRO A 386 6.30 -18.86 -13.88
CA PRO A 386 6.54 -19.50 -15.18
C PRO A 386 5.57 -20.67 -15.47
N ASN A 387 5.02 -21.32 -14.44
CA ASN A 387 3.97 -22.31 -14.55
C ASN A 387 2.77 -21.96 -13.64
N LEU A 388 2.04 -20.89 -14.01
CA LEU A 388 0.87 -20.40 -13.29
C LEU A 388 -0.18 -21.50 -13.02
N LYS A 389 -0.42 -22.36 -14.02
CA LYS A 389 -1.37 -23.48 -13.93
C LYS A 389 -1.07 -24.44 -12.78
N LYS A 390 0.22 -24.73 -12.58
CA LYS A 390 0.67 -25.61 -11.51
C LYS A 390 0.47 -24.96 -10.14
N GLU A 391 1.03 -23.77 -9.97
CA GLU A 391 1.02 -23.02 -8.71
C GLU A 391 -0.40 -22.68 -8.24
N LYS A 392 -1.30 -22.35 -9.18
CA LYS A 392 -2.69 -21.93 -8.89
C LYS A 392 -3.73 -22.98 -9.31
N SER A 393 -3.32 -24.24 -9.44
CA SER A 393 -4.17 -25.36 -9.88
C SER A 393 -5.45 -25.55 -9.07
N LYS A 394 -5.43 -25.22 -7.77
CA LYS A 394 -6.62 -25.26 -6.89
C LYS A 394 -7.75 -24.33 -7.34
N LEU A 395 -7.45 -23.31 -8.15
CA LEU A 395 -8.42 -22.32 -8.64
C LEU A 395 -9.12 -22.75 -9.93
N PHE A 396 -8.72 -23.86 -10.53
CA PHE A 396 -9.19 -24.30 -11.85
C PHE A 396 -10.69 -24.62 -11.90
N ASN A 397 -11.28 -25.13 -10.82
CA ASN A 397 -12.70 -25.51 -10.79
C ASN A 397 -13.65 -24.33 -11.05
N SER A 398 -13.20 -23.13 -10.73
CA SER A 398 -14.05 -21.95 -10.85
C SER A 398 -14.20 -21.56 -12.31
N PHE A 399 -15.44 -21.28 -12.74
CA PHE A 399 -15.79 -20.82 -14.10
C PHE A 399 -15.76 -21.89 -15.20
N ILE A 400 -15.58 -23.16 -14.85
CA ILE A 400 -15.77 -24.27 -15.79
C ILE A 400 -17.25 -24.67 -15.80
N SER A 401 -17.91 -24.47 -16.94
CA SER A 401 -19.31 -24.89 -17.16
C SER A 401 -19.39 -25.77 -18.40
N PHE A 402 -20.07 -26.90 -18.27
CA PHE A 402 -20.34 -27.81 -19.39
C PHE A 402 -21.67 -27.48 -20.04
N VAL A 403 -21.77 -27.73 -21.35
CA VAL A 403 -23.05 -27.68 -22.06
C VAL A 403 -24.05 -28.60 -21.36
N ASP A 404 -25.25 -28.07 -21.05
CA ASP A 404 -26.22 -28.81 -20.26
C ASP A 404 -26.79 -30.02 -21.03
N ASN A 405 -26.65 -31.20 -20.45
CA ASN A 405 -27.24 -32.46 -20.91
C ASN A 405 -28.31 -32.98 -19.93
N SER A 406 -28.90 -32.10 -19.10
CA SER A 406 -29.90 -32.43 -18.08
C SER A 406 -31.12 -33.19 -18.60
N ASN A 407 -31.47 -33.03 -19.88
CA ASN A 407 -32.61 -33.72 -20.51
C ASN A 407 -32.33 -35.17 -20.91
N VAL A 408 -31.08 -35.63 -20.84
CA VAL A 408 -30.69 -37.00 -21.22
C VAL A 408 -30.74 -37.91 -19.99
N THR A 409 -31.82 -38.67 -19.85
CA THR A 409 -32.00 -39.62 -18.72
C THR A 409 -31.23 -40.92 -18.89
N ASN A 410 -30.87 -41.29 -20.12
CA ASN A 410 -30.11 -42.49 -20.44
C ASN A 410 -28.63 -42.14 -20.73
N PRO A 411 -27.67 -42.55 -19.88
CA PRO A 411 -26.25 -42.21 -20.07
C PRO A 411 -25.67 -42.62 -21.43
N ASN A 412 -26.23 -43.65 -22.08
CA ASN A 412 -25.74 -44.12 -23.38
C ASN A 412 -26.11 -43.17 -24.54
N GLU A 413 -27.12 -42.31 -24.36
CA GLU A 413 -27.56 -41.28 -25.31
C GLU A 413 -26.77 -39.97 -25.18
N LEU A 414 -25.79 -39.90 -24.26
CA LEU A 414 -24.93 -38.72 -24.14
C LEU A 414 -24.07 -38.56 -25.40
N GLU A 415 -24.28 -37.45 -26.12
CA GLU A 415 -23.45 -37.05 -27.25
C GLU A 415 -22.23 -36.23 -26.83
N THR A 416 -22.30 -35.56 -25.67
CA THR A 416 -21.24 -34.72 -25.10
C THR A 416 -21.12 -34.97 -23.59
N ASN A 417 -20.03 -34.49 -22.97
CA ASN A 417 -19.80 -34.55 -21.53
C ASN A 417 -19.91 -35.96 -20.93
N TYR A 418 -19.24 -36.92 -21.54
CA TYR A 418 -19.28 -38.32 -21.13
C TYR A 418 -17.88 -38.92 -20.98
N ILE A 419 -17.83 -39.97 -20.18
CA ILE A 419 -16.69 -40.87 -20.05
C ILE A 419 -17.16 -42.25 -20.48
N GLN A 420 -16.49 -42.84 -21.47
CA GLN A 420 -16.89 -44.09 -22.09
C GLN A 420 -15.85 -45.17 -21.84
N ASP A 421 -16.29 -46.31 -21.30
CA ASP A 421 -15.50 -47.55 -21.25
C ASP A 421 -15.36 -48.11 -22.67
N VAL A 422 -14.13 -48.38 -23.10
CA VAL A 422 -13.88 -48.85 -24.47
C VAL A 422 -14.34 -50.28 -24.70
N GLU A 423 -14.29 -51.14 -23.69
CA GLU A 423 -14.65 -52.56 -23.80
C GLU A 423 -16.16 -52.75 -23.79
N THR A 424 -16.84 -52.16 -22.82
CA THR A 424 -18.30 -52.34 -22.64
C THR A 424 -19.12 -51.33 -23.44
N LYS A 425 -18.50 -50.26 -23.95
CA LYS A 425 -19.16 -49.09 -24.56
C LYS A 425 -20.13 -48.36 -23.62
N GLU A 426 -20.18 -48.71 -22.34
CA GLU A 426 -20.96 -48.03 -21.32
C GLU A 426 -20.46 -46.58 -21.18
N LYS A 427 -21.40 -45.63 -21.16
CA LYS A 427 -21.11 -44.20 -20.95
C LYS A 427 -21.58 -43.78 -19.56
N VAL A 428 -20.81 -42.89 -18.93
CA VAL A 428 -21.21 -42.18 -17.71
C VAL A 428 -21.07 -40.68 -17.91
N ARG A 429 -21.90 -39.89 -17.21
CA ARG A 429 -21.84 -38.43 -17.27
C ARG A 429 -20.56 -37.93 -16.60
N MET A 430 -19.81 -37.10 -17.32
CA MET A 430 -18.66 -36.36 -16.81
C MET A 430 -19.15 -35.16 -16.00
N THR A 431 -18.59 -34.97 -14.81
CA THR A 431 -18.86 -33.80 -13.96
C THR A 431 -17.70 -32.81 -13.99
N THR A 432 -17.96 -31.56 -13.58
CA THR A 432 -16.91 -30.55 -13.40
C THR A 432 -15.89 -30.98 -12.34
N ASN A 433 -16.35 -31.68 -11.29
CA ASN A 433 -15.49 -32.29 -10.27
C ASN A 433 -14.51 -33.30 -10.86
N ASP A 434 -14.95 -34.11 -11.84
CA ASP A 434 -14.08 -35.07 -12.52
C ASP A 434 -12.98 -34.38 -13.33
N LEU A 435 -13.32 -33.32 -14.07
CA LEU A 435 -12.34 -32.52 -14.81
C LEU A 435 -11.37 -31.80 -13.88
N ASN A 436 -11.87 -31.23 -12.79
CA ASN A 436 -11.07 -30.56 -11.78
C ASN A 436 -10.10 -31.53 -11.09
N SER A 437 -10.58 -32.73 -10.73
CA SER A 437 -9.75 -33.78 -10.15
C SER A 437 -8.63 -34.22 -11.10
N LEU A 438 -8.95 -34.40 -12.38
CA LEU A 438 -7.99 -34.75 -13.42
C LEU A 438 -6.92 -33.66 -13.57
N PHE A 439 -7.33 -32.38 -13.62
CA PHE A 439 -6.43 -31.25 -13.74
C PHE A 439 -5.50 -31.11 -12.52
N ILE A 440 -6.05 -31.06 -11.31
CA ILE A 440 -5.26 -30.86 -10.09
C ILE A 440 -4.30 -32.03 -9.87
N LYS A 441 -4.77 -33.27 -10.05
CA LYS A 441 -3.91 -34.44 -9.89
C LYS A 441 -2.72 -34.38 -10.85
N ARG A 442 -2.94 -33.97 -12.11
CA ARG A 442 -1.86 -33.91 -13.09
C ARG A 442 -0.86 -32.79 -12.81
N MET A 443 -1.33 -31.64 -12.36
CA MET A 443 -0.48 -30.48 -12.06
C MET A 443 0.35 -30.66 -10.78
N ASN A 444 -0.23 -31.25 -9.73
CA ASN A 444 0.39 -31.30 -8.41
C ASN A 444 0.98 -32.66 -8.01
N ASP A 445 0.63 -33.75 -8.70
CA ASP A 445 1.04 -35.13 -8.36
C ASP A 445 0.72 -35.54 -6.91
N ILE A 446 -0.30 -34.90 -6.30
CA ILE A 446 -0.73 -35.16 -4.93
C ILE A 446 -1.80 -36.26 -4.93
N ASN A 447 -1.67 -37.23 -4.02
CA ASN A 447 -2.74 -38.15 -3.63
C ASN A 447 -3.86 -37.36 -2.95
N LEU A 448 -4.80 -36.86 -3.74
CA LEU A 448 -6.03 -36.27 -3.24
C LEU A 448 -6.90 -37.39 -2.67
N SER A 449 -7.03 -37.43 -1.35
CA SER A 449 -7.95 -38.32 -0.62
C SER A 449 -9.41 -38.21 -1.08
N ASN A 450 -9.77 -37.12 -1.77
CA ASN A 450 -11.10 -36.83 -2.32
C ASN A 450 -11.12 -36.71 -3.85
N SER A 451 -10.12 -37.28 -4.57
CA SER A 451 -10.14 -37.23 -6.05
C SER A 451 -11.32 -38.04 -6.61
N THR A 452 -12.13 -37.40 -7.46
CA THR A 452 -13.25 -38.09 -8.12
C THR A 452 -12.85 -38.73 -9.44
N LEU A 453 -11.75 -38.35 -10.10
CA LEU A 453 -11.30 -39.05 -11.30
C LEU A 453 -9.78 -38.94 -11.42
N ALA A 454 -9.13 -40.06 -11.76
CA ALA A 454 -7.72 -40.06 -12.11
C ALA A 454 -7.40 -41.05 -13.22
N LEU A 455 -6.49 -40.66 -14.10
CA LEU A 455 -5.97 -41.47 -15.20
C LEU A 455 -4.56 -41.98 -14.91
N SER A 456 -4.10 -42.95 -15.71
CA SER A 456 -2.74 -43.50 -15.61
C SER A 456 -1.66 -42.42 -15.77
N ASN A 457 -0.66 -42.49 -14.88
CA ASN A 457 0.53 -41.65 -14.89
C ASN A 457 1.74 -42.34 -15.55
N ASP A 458 1.54 -43.48 -16.22
CA ASP A 458 2.60 -44.20 -16.91
C ASP A 458 2.84 -43.60 -18.30
N SER A 459 4.10 -43.57 -18.74
CA SER A 459 4.42 -43.24 -20.13
C SER A 459 3.88 -44.36 -21.05
N PRO A 460 3.24 -44.04 -22.19
CA PRO A 460 3.16 -42.74 -22.87
C PRO A 460 1.93 -41.88 -22.54
N TYR A 461 0.99 -42.38 -21.72
CA TYR A 461 -0.26 -41.67 -21.39
C TYR A 461 0.01 -40.37 -20.64
N LYS A 462 1.03 -40.40 -19.78
CA LYS A 462 1.51 -39.25 -19.02
C LYS A 462 1.80 -38.04 -19.90
N ASP A 463 2.55 -38.24 -20.97
CA ASP A 463 3.04 -37.17 -21.85
C ASP A 463 1.88 -36.57 -22.65
N TYR A 464 0.96 -37.42 -23.11
CA TYR A 464 -0.25 -36.98 -23.81
C TYR A 464 -1.20 -36.18 -22.92
N ILE A 465 -1.43 -36.61 -21.67
CA ILE A 465 -2.29 -35.86 -20.74
C ILE A 465 -1.66 -34.49 -20.45
N ASP A 466 -0.34 -34.42 -20.31
CA ASP A 466 0.36 -33.13 -20.17
C ASP A 466 0.13 -32.24 -21.39
N ASP A 467 0.33 -32.79 -22.58
CA ASP A 467 0.10 -32.07 -23.84
C ASP A 467 -1.34 -31.58 -23.97
N PHE A 468 -2.31 -32.42 -23.62
CA PHE A 468 -3.72 -32.07 -23.64
C PHE A 468 -4.01 -30.91 -22.67
N ILE A 469 -3.56 -31.00 -21.42
CA ILE A 469 -3.79 -29.95 -20.42
C ILE A 469 -3.09 -28.66 -20.86
N ASN A 470 -1.86 -28.76 -21.37
CA ASN A 470 -1.08 -27.60 -21.77
C ASN A 470 -1.64 -26.88 -23.00
N LYS A 471 -2.20 -27.61 -23.96
CA LYS A 471 -2.74 -27.02 -25.20
C LYS A 471 -4.21 -26.60 -25.05
N ASN A 472 -5.02 -27.40 -24.35
CA ASN A 472 -6.48 -27.24 -24.38
C ASN A 472 -7.08 -26.60 -23.14
N LEU A 473 -6.42 -26.70 -21.98
CA LEU A 473 -6.90 -26.20 -20.69
C LEU A 473 -6.05 -25.04 -20.14
N ASP A 474 -5.36 -24.31 -21.02
CA ASP A 474 -4.59 -23.14 -20.66
C ASP A 474 -5.44 -21.86 -20.65
N PHE A 475 -6.26 -21.71 -19.61
CA PHE A 475 -7.13 -20.55 -19.43
C PHE A 475 -6.44 -19.47 -18.59
N GLU A 476 -5.43 -18.82 -19.16
CA GLU A 476 -4.59 -17.85 -18.47
C GLU A 476 -5.39 -16.71 -17.82
N LEU A 477 -6.35 -16.15 -18.55
CA LEU A 477 -7.24 -15.09 -18.04
C LEU A 477 -8.14 -15.60 -16.92
N MET A 478 -8.60 -16.86 -16.97
CA MET A 478 -9.43 -17.44 -15.93
C MET A 478 -8.64 -17.56 -14.62
N PHE A 479 -7.39 -18.03 -14.69
CA PHE A 479 -6.51 -18.09 -13.52
C PHE A 479 -6.23 -16.71 -12.97
N ALA A 480 -5.91 -15.73 -13.83
CA ALA A 480 -5.69 -14.35 -13.40
C ALA A 480 -6.94 -13.78 -12.69
N ALA A 481 -8.14 -13.95 -13.28
CA ALA A 481 -9.40 -13.54 -12.68
C ALA A 481 -9.62 -14.14 -11.28
N ARG A 482 -9.38 -15.44 -11.10
CA ARG A 482 -9.53 -16.10 -9.79
C ARG A 482 -8.50 -15.67 -8.76
N VAL A 483 -7.25 -15.49 -9.17
CA VAL A 483 -6.20 -14.95 -8.28
C VAL A 483 -6.60 -13.54 -7.82
N PHE A 484 -7.04 -12.70 -8.75
CA PHE A 484 -7.47 -11.33 -8.46
C PHE A 484 -8.65 -11.27 -7.51
N GLU A 485 -9.66 -12.11 -7.71
CA GLU A 485 -10.81 -12.20 -6.80
C GLU A 485 -10.44 -12.65 -5.39
N ASN A 486 -9.51 -13.61 -5.26
CA ASN A 486 -9.05 -14.10 -3.97
C ASN A 486 -8.28 -13.04 -3.17
N TYR A 487 -7.56 -12.17 -3.85
CA TYR A 487 -6.92 -11.02 -3.23
C TYR A 487 -7.94 -10.11 -2.52
N PHE A 488 -9.07 -9.79 -3.14
CA PHE A 488 -10.03 -8.84 -2.55
C PHE A 488 -11.06 -9.47 -1.59
N ILE A 489 -11.44 -10.73 -1.76
CA ILE A 489 -12.59 -11.31 -1.05
C ILE A 489 -12.44 -11.28 0.48
N ASN A 490 -11.24 -11.51 1.01
CA ASN A 490 -11.03 -11.53 2.46
C ASN A 490 -11.18 -10.13 3.07
N TYR A 491 -10.58 -9.12 2.43
CA TYR A 491 -10.67 -7.73 2.89
C TYR A 491 -12.09 -7.15 2.74
N THR A 492 -12.75 -7.42 1.62
CA THR A 492 -14.15 -6.99 1.40
C THR A 492 -15.09 -7.66 2.40
N THR A 493 -14.92 -8.96 2.67
CA THR A 493 -15.69 -9.67 3.71
C THR A 493 -15.49 -9.05 5.09
N ASN A 494 -14.24 -8.80 5.50
CA ASN A 494 -13.93 -8.19 6.80
C ASN A 494 -14.49 -6.77 6.92
N TRP A 495 -14.43 -5.99 5.83
CA TRP A 495 -15.01 -4.66 5.80
C TRP A 495 -16.54 -4.70 5.89
N LEU A 496 -17.21 -5.60 5.16
CA LEU A 496 -18.66 -5.80 5.26
C LEU A 496 -19.06 -6.20 6.68
N TYR A 497 -18.33 -7.13 7.30
CA TYR A 497 -18.55 -7.53 8.70
C TYR A 497 -18.32 -6.39 9.68
N ALA A 498 -17.38 -5.47 9.41
CA ALA A 498 -17.13 -4.35 10.31
C ALA A 498 -18.14 -3.20 10.15
N THR A 499 -18.68 -2.97 8.94
CA THR A 499 -19.31 -1.69 8.57
C THR A 499 -20.73 -1.74 8.02
N TYR A 500 -21.25 -2.92 7.63
CA TYR A 500 -22.57 -3.00 7.00
C TYR A 500 -23.63 -3.68 7.87
N ASN A 501 -24.86 -3.17 7.70
CA ASN A 501 -25.96 -3.33 8.63
C ASN A 501 -26.99 -4.41 8.26
N SER A 502 -26.68 -5.35 7.36
CA SER A 502 -27.66 -6.39 6.99
C SER A 502 -27.61 -7.54 7.99
N GLY A 503 -28.31 -7.40 9.12
CA GLY A 503 -28.48 -8.45 10.14
C GLY A 503 -27.65 -8.29 11.44
N VAL A 504 -27.00 -7.14 11.62
CA VAL A 504 -26.37 -6.65 12.86
C VAL A 504 -25.05 -7.30 13.32
N PRO A 505 -23.92 -7.13 12.56
CA PRO A 505 -22.58 -7.10 13.15
C PRO A 505 -22.43 -5.95 14.15
N GLU A 506 -22.86 -6.22 15.38
CA GLU A 506 -22.57 -5.38 16.53
C GLU A 506 -21.20 -5.76 17.09
N VAL A 507 -20.31 -4.77 17.20
CA VAL A 507 -19.13 -4.92 18.06
C VAL A 507 -19.61 -5.05 19.49
N ILE A 508 -19.24 -6.12 20.17
CA ILE A 508 -19.62 -6.32 21.58
C ILE A 508 -18.81 -5.33 22.45
N VAL A 509 -19.40 -4.17 22.72
CA VAL A 509 -18.76 -3.07 23.49
C VAL A 509 -18.39 -3.46 24.93
N ASN A 510 -19.09 -4.46 25.49
CA ASN A 510 -18.82 -4.99 26.83
C ASN A 510 -17.71 -6.06 26.84
N ASP A 511 -17.13 -6.41 25.69
CA ASP A 511 -16.00 -7.34 25.60
C ASP A 511 -14.76 -6.70 26.26
N GLU A 512 -14.08 -7.45 27.12
CA GLU A 512 -12.83 -7.03 27.78
C GLU A 512 -11.79 -6.62 26.73
N ASN A 513 -11.75 -7.30 25.58
CA ASN A 513 -10.84 -6.97 24.49
C ASN A 513 -11.16 -5.61 23.85
N PHE A 514 -12.44 -5.27 23.70
CA PHE A 514 -12.84 -3.97 23.17
C PHE A 514 -12.50 -2.84 24.15
N GLN A 515 -12.75 -3.04 25.45
CA GLN A 515 -12.35 -2.09 26.49
C GLN A 515 -10.82 -1.90 26.56
N LYS A 516 -10.07 -2.99 26.43
CA LYS A 516 -8.60 -2.97 26.35
C LYS A 516 -8.12 -2.16 25.15
N TYR A 517 -8.72 -2.38 23.98
CA TYR A 517 -8.46 -1.60 22.77
C TYR A 517 -8.74 -0.11 23.01
N GLN A 518 -9.92 0.24 23.54
CA GLN A 518 -10.32 1.63 23.77
C GLN A 518 -9.38 2.33 24.76
N LYS A 519 -8.99 1.66 25.86
CA LYS A 519 -8.03 2.19 26.83
C LYS A 519 -6.65 2.40 26.22
N SER A 520 -6.19 1.45 25.40
CA SER A 520 -4.92 1.56 24.68
C SER A 520 -4.94 2.75 23.72
N MET A 521 -6.02 2.91 22.93
CA MET A 521 -6.15 4.05 22.01
C MET A 521 -6.28 5.40 22.72
N ASN A 522 -6.97 5.48 23.85
CA ASN A 522 -6.98 6.71 24.64
C ASN A 522 -5.57 7.07 25.14
N THR A 523 -4.81 6.09 25.61
CA THR A 523 -3.41 6.29 26.02
C THR A 523 -2.54 6.72 24.85
N LEU A 524 -2.76 6.11 23.68
CA LEU A 524 -2.10 6.45 22.43
C LEU A 524 -2.36 7.91 22.06
N ASN A 525 -3.62 8.34 22.07
CA ASN A 525 -4.02 9.72 21.80
C ASN A 525 -3.37 10.71 22.79
N TYR A 526 -3.26 10.38 24.08
CA TYR A 526 -2.54 11.25 25.02
C TYR A 526 -1.04 11.36 24.68
N ILE A 527 -0.40 10.26 24.29
CA ILE A 527 1.01 10.28 23.88
C ILE A 527 1.19 11.11 22.61
N THR A 528 0.31 10.95 21.61
CA THR A 528 0.35 11.79 20.39
C THR A 528 0.12 13.26 20.72
N TYR A 529 -0.76 13.57 21.68
CA TYR A 529 -1.06 14.94 22.12
C TYR A 529 0.06 15.64 22.92
N VAL A 530 0.88 14.89 23.63
CA VAL A 530 1.96 15.47 24.46
C VAL A 530 3.30 15.47 23.74
N ASN A 531 3.51 14.56 22.78
CA ASN A 531 4.78 14.40 22.09
C ASN A 531 4.90 15.34 20.87
N PRO A 532 5.63 16.46 20.97
CA PRO A 532 5.75 17.42 19.86
C PRO A 532 6.48 16.81 18.65
N PHE A 533 7.34 15.80 18.85
CA PHE A 533 8.01 15.13 17.74
C PHE A 533 7.04 14.29 16.93
N TYR A 534 6.13 13.56 17.60
CA TYR A 534 5.12 12.76 16.91
C TYR A 534 4.27 13.66 16.00
N GLY A 535 3.63 14.69 16.56
CA GLY A 535 2.76 15.58 15.79
C GLY A 535 3.47 16.35 14.68
N THR A 536 4.75 16.70 14.88
CA THR A 536 5.56 17.36 13.84
C THR A 536 5.90 16.40 12.70
N TRP A 537 6.40 15.21 13.00
CA TRP A 537 6.77 14.24 11.96
C TRP A 537 5.57 13.58 11.29
N ASP A 538 4.42 13.53 11.95
CA ASP A 538 3.17 13.02 11.36
C ASP A 538 2.65 13.94 10.25
N PHE A 539 2.91 15.26 10.37
CA PHE A 539 2.69 16.18 9.26
C PHE A 539 3.52 15.77 8.04
N TYR A 540 4.81 15.48 8.24
CA TYR A 540 5.69 15.07 7.15
C TYR A 540 5.18 13.80 6.45
N THR A 541 4.94 12.72 7.19
CA THR A 541 4.54 11.43 6.61
C THR A 541 3.15 11.46 5.98
N LYS A 542 2.19 12.23 6.54
CA LYS A 542 0.85 12.40 5.96
C LYS A 542 0.86 13.02 4.57
N TYR A 543 1.73 14.01 4.34
CA TYR A 543 1.75 14.78 3.09
C TYR A 543 2.77 14.28 2.06
N THR A 544 3.85 13.61 2.46
CA THR A 544 4.78 13.01 1.49
C THR A 544 4.20 11.77 0.80
N GLY A 545 3.39 10.98 1.50
CA GLY A 545 2.71 9.81 0.96
C GLY A 545 3.63 8.65 0.57
N PHE A 546 3.02 7.55 0.14
CA PHE A 546 3.69 6.35 -0.33
C PHE A 546 3.76 6.28 -1.86
N TYR A 547 4.57 5.37 -2.38
CA TYR A 547 4.56 5.04 -3.79
C TYR A 547 3.40 4.10 -4.08
N ASP A 548 2.34 4.62 -4.69
CA ASP A 548 1.04 3.94 -4.83
C ASP A 548 1.13 2.63 -5.66
N ASP A 549 2.04 2.53 -6.64
CA ASP A 549 2.18 1.31 -7.45
C ASP A 549 2.83 0.13 -6.68
N ASP A 550 3.47 0.39 -5.55
CA ASP A 550 4.04 -0.65 -4.68
C ASP A 550 3.02 -1.12 -3.63
N VAL A 551 1.89 -0.42 -3.49
CA VAL A 551 0.75 -0.92 -2.71
C VAL A 551 0.07 -1.99 -3.56
N TRP A 552 0.46 -3.24 -3.34
CA TRP A 552 -0.07 -4.39 -4.05
C TRP A 552 -0.08 -5.65 -3.20
N PHE A 553 -0.88 -6.63 -3.62
CA PHE A 553 -0.93 -7.95 -2.99
C PHE A 553 0.42 -8.67 -3.16
N GLU A 554 0.85 -9.32 -2.08
CA GLU A 554 2.03 -10.18 -2.10
C GLU A 554 1.76 -11.37 -3.01
N VAL A 555 2.52 -11.48 -4.11
CA VAL A 555 2.22 -12.40 -5.21
C VAL A 555 2.24 -13.88 -4.77
N TYR A 556 3.03 -14.20 -3.75
CA TYR A 556 3.12 -15.54 -3.16
C TYR A 556 2.10 -15.82 -2.05
N SER A 557 1.37 -14.80 -1.59
CA SER A 557 0.29 -14.96 -0.64
C SER A 557 -1.03 -15.20 -1.35
N ASP A 558 -1.96 -15.90 -0.72
CA ASP A 558 -3.29 -16.10 -1.29
C ASP A 558 -4.22 -14.89 -1.05
N SER A 559 -3.92 -14.03 -0.07
CA SER A 559 -4.77 -12.88 0.29
C SER A 559 -4.12 -11.92 1.28
N SER A 560 -2.89 -11.45 1.04
CA SER A 560 -2.28 -10.43 1.92
C SER A 560 -1.72 -9.26 1.14
N ILE A 561 -2.06 -8.06 1.59
CA ILE A 561 -1.41 -6.80 1.24
C ILE A 561 -0.65 -6.35 2.48
N ASP A 562 0.61 -6.00 2.31
CA ASP A 562 1.34 -5.25 3.32
C ASP A 562 1.26 -3.75 3.00
N MET A 563 0.20 -3.10 3.46
CA MET A 563 -0.03 -1.65 3.26
C MET A 563 0.98 -0.80 4.03
N HIS A 564 1.69 -1.39 4.99
CA HIS A 564 2.63 -0.70 5.87
C HIS A 564 4.10 -1.01 5.53
N LYS A 565 4.35 -1.77 4.45
CA LYS A 565 5.70 -2.19 4.04
C LYS A 565 6.65 -1.02 3.76
N GLN A 566 6.11 0.11 3.34
CA GLN A 566 6.87 1.33 3.03
C GLN A 566 7.12 2.19 4.28
N GLU A 567 6.56 1.85 5.45
CA GLU A 567 6.68 2.65 6.67
C GLU A 567 8.06 2.55 7.31
N ASN A 568 8.66 3.70 7.63
CA ASN A 568 9.89 3.80 8.40
C ASN A 568 9.61 3.64 9.90
N THR A 569 10.25 2.68 10.56
CA THR A 569 10.15 2.40 12.01
C THR A 569 10.45 3.62 12.91
N PHE A 570 11.22 4.60 12.45
CA PHE A 570 11.54 5.81 13.22
C PHE A 570 10.59 6.97 12.97
N LEU A 571 9.70 6.90 11.98
CA LEU A 571 8.70 7.93 11.71
C LEU A 571 7.31 7.55 12.25
N PRO A 572 6.53 8.55 12.68
CA PRO A 572 5.13 8.35 13.01
C PRO A 572 4.28 8.41 11.75
N TYR A 573 3.19 7.65 11.75
CA TYR A 573 2.17 7.68 10.71
C TYR A 573 0.81 7.93 11.37
N THR A 574 -0.10 8.52 10.59
CA THR A 574 -1.42 8.93 11.07
C THR A 574 -2.19 7.70 11.51
N VAL A 575 -2.61 7.69 12.78
CA VAL A 575 -3.49 6.64 13.32
C VAL A 575 -4.87 7.21 13.53
N TYR A 576 -5.90 6.48 13.11
CA TYR A 576 -7.29 6.81 13.40
C TYR A 576 -7.86 5.87 14.46
N ASN A 577 -8.87 6.35 15.17
CA ASN A 577 -9.63 5.53 16.11
C ASN A 577 -10.82 4.90 15.40
N LEU A 578 -11.10 3.62 15.69
CA LEU A 578 -12.34 2.97 15.26
C LEU A 578 -13.52 3.63 15.99
N SER A 579 -14.30 4.41 15.24
CA SER A 579 -15.51 5.08 15.70
C SER A 579 -16.70 4.15 15.52
N LEU A 580 -17.49 4.01 16.59
CA LEU A 580 -18.74 3.26 16.53
C LEU A 580 -19.87 4.20 16.11
N GLY A 581 -20.68 3.76 15.16
CA GLY A 581 -21.94 4.39 14.78
C GLY A 581 -23.06 4.14 15.79
N ASN A 582 -24.25 4.63 15.48
CA ASN A 582 -25.42 4.56 16.36
C ASN A 582 -25.85 3.13 16.73
N GLU A 583 -25.55 2.15 15.87
CA GLU A 583 -25.86 0.73 16.06
C GLU A 583 -24.63 -0.08 16.49
N ARG A 584 -23.58 0.56 17.01
CA ARG A 584 -22.31 -0.08 17.43
C ARG A 584 -21.57 -0.86 16.33
N GLN A 585 -21.89 -0.57 15.07
CA GLN A 585 -21.07 -0.92 13.90
C GLN A 585 -19.91 0.07 13.75
N ILE A 586 -18.81 -0.33 13.13
CA ILE A 586 -17.69 0.58 12.84
C ILE A 586 -18.11 1.49 11.68
N SER A 587 -17.93 2.79 11.83
CA SER A 587 -18.26 3.75 10.77
C SER A 587 -17.38 3.52 9.54
N GLN A 588 -17.97 3.52 8.34
CA GLN A 588 -17.24 3.40 7.07
C GLN A 588 -16.16 4.48 6.91
N ASN A 589 -16.43 5.69 7.41
CA ASN A 589 -15.52 6.84 7.31
C ASN A 589 -14.61 6.98 8.54
N THR A 590 -14.44 5.92 9.33
CA THR A 590 -13.64 6.01 10.55
C THR A 590 -12.17 6.36 10.29
N TYR A 591 -11.68 6.16 9.07
CA TYR A 591 -10.35 6.61 8.65
C TYR A 591 -10.17 8.14 8.63
N GLU A 592 -11.26 8.90 8.78
CA GLU A 592 -11.23 10.37 8.95
C GLU A 592 -11.13 10.78 10.42
N ASN A 593 -11.34 9.85 11.36
CA ASN A 593 -11.31 10.09 12.80
C ASN A 593 -9.87 10.01 13.35
N PHE A 594 -9.04 10.93 12.92
CA PHE A 594 -7.68 11.12 13.42
C PHE A 594 -7.42 12.59 13.74
N PHE A 595 -6.39 12.85 14.53
CA PHE A 595 -5.96 14.22 14.80
C PHE A 595 -5.20 14.78 13.60
N ASP A 596 -5.65 15.88 13.00
CA ASP A 596 -4.93 16.48 11.88
C ASP A 596 -3.61 17.14 12.35
N PRO A 597 -2.43 16.65 11.91
CA PRO A 597 -1.15 17.20 12.33
C PRO A 597 -0.91 18.66 11.89
N ILE A 598 -1.74 19.22 10.99
CA ILE A 598 -1.67 20.64 10.65
C ILE A 598 -1.90 21.55 11.88
N TYR A 599 -2.76 21.13 12.82
CA TYR A 599 -3.01 21.87 14.05
C TYR A 599 -1.75 21.92 14.94
N TYR A 600 -0.91 20.88 14.90
CA TYR A 600 0.38 20.87 15.59
C TYR A 600 1.34 21.92 15.05
N ILE A 601 1.51 21.94 13.73
CA ILE A 601 2.38 22.92 13.07
C ILE A 601 1.87 24.34 13.34
N GLY A 602 0.55 24.56 13.28
CA GLY A 602 -0.08 25.84 13.63
C GLY A 602 0.23 26.27 15.08
N ALA A 603 0.04 25.38 16.05
CA ALA A 603 0.34 25.66 17.45
C ALA A 603 1.84 25.96 17.67
N LEU A 604 2.73 25.17 17.05
CA LEU A 604 4.17 25.39 17.10
C LEU A 604 4.56 26.76 16.54
N LEU A 605 4.00 27.17 15.40
CA LEU A 605 4.27 28.49 14.81
C LEU A 605 3.79 29.64 15.72
N ILE A 606 2.62 29.50 16.36
CA ILE A 606 2.11 30.49 17.31
C ILE A 606 3.03 30.62 18.52
N ILE A 607 3.39 29.50 19.16
CA ILE A 607 4.31 29.47 20.31
C ILE A 607 5.64 30.11 19.91
N THR A 608 6.17 29.71 18.76
CA THR A 608 7.42 30.22 18.20
C THR A 608 7.39 31.75 18.01
N PHE A 609 6.27 32.30 17.54
CA PHE A 609 6.09 33.74 17.38
C PHE A 609 6.13 34.48 18.73
N PHE A 610 5.53 33.92 19.78
CA PHE A 610 5.64 34.47 21.13
C PHE A 610 7.08 34.38 21.68
N LEU A 611 7.78 33.27 21.43
CA LEU A 611 9.17 33.09 21.86
C LEU A 611 10.11 34.12 21.24
N ILE A 612 9.96 34.44 19.94
CA ILE A 612 10.85 35.41 19.30
C ILE A 612 10.55 36.86 19.75
N ILE A 613 9.28 37.21 20.01
CA ILE A 613 8.91 38.52 20.56
C ILE A 613 9.52 38.70 21.94
N THR A 614 9.38 37.69 22.82
CA THR A 614 9.92 37.74 24.19
C THR A 614 11.45 37.77 24.20
N ALA A 615 12.10 36.98 23.34
CA ALA A 615 13.54 37.02 23.13
C ALA A 615 14.03 38.39 22.65
N GLY A 616 13.37 38.99 21.65
CA GLY A 616 13.71 40.31 21.13
C GLY A 616 13.54 41.42 22.18
N TYR A 617 12.50 41.34 23.01
CA TYR A 617 12.29 42.27 24.13
C TYR A 617 13.41 42.15 25.17
N ARG A 618 13.73 40.93 25.61
CA ARG A 618 14.78 40.68 26.59
C ARG A 618 16.17 41.08 26.08
N PHE A 619 16.46 40.85 24.79
CA PHE A 619 17.70 41.29 24.15
C PHE A 619 17.92 42.81 24.24
N CYS A 620 16.83 43.59 24.17
CA CYS A 620 16.91 45.05 24.31
C CYS A 620 17.28 45.48 25.74
N ILE A 621 16.92 44.68 26.75
CA ILE A 621 17.09 44.99 28.18
C ILE A 621 18.46 44.55 28.71
N ILE A 622 18.92 43.33 28.39
CA ILE A 622 20.13 42.72 28.98
C ILE A 622 21.41 43.57 28.81
N SER A 623 21.49 44.41 27.78
CA SER A 623 22.67 45.23 27.49
C SER A 623 22.67 46.62 28.15
N ILE A 624 21.86 46.85 29.20
CA ILE A 624 21.82 48.11 29.97
C ILE A 624 22.74 48.09 31.23
N ASN A 625 23.37 46.97 31.56
CA ASN A 625 24.35 46.91 32.66
C ASN A 625 25.78 46.73 32.15
#